data_AF-A0A959D026-F1
#
_entry.id   AF-A0A959D026-F1
#
_cell.length_a   1.000
_cell.length_b   1.000
_cell.length_c   1.000
_cell.angle_alpha   90.00
_cell.angle_beta   90.00
_cell.angle_gamma   90.00
#
_symmetry.space_group_name_H-M   'P 1'
#
loop_
_entity.id
_entity.type
_entity.pdbx_description
1 polymer ?
#
loop_
_entity_poly.entity_id
_entity_poly.type
_entity_poly.pdbx_seq_one_letter_code
_entity_poly.pdbx_strand_id
1 'polypeptide(L)'
;MYALAERLFPICRSITGNGVRQSLQILREIIPLEVHEVPSGTRVFDWVVPREWNAREAWVRDPQGRKVIDFQDNNLHLLNYSVPVHRRMSLSALKGHLYTLPGQPELIPYRTSYYQESWGFCLPHRQFETLPEGEYEVFIDSSLEQGHLTYGEFYLPGKTKEEVLFSTHICHPSLANDNLSGICLLTFLAQELQKKPRRYSHRFLFIPGTIGSITWLARNEDKVEHIRHGLVASLLGDSGGFTYKKSRRGNTEIDRAAEHVLKHSGHPYEIIDFAPYGYDERQYCSPGFNLAVGNLTRSRFG
;
A
#
# COMPACT_ATOMS: atom_id res chain seq x y z
N MET A 1 -5.13 17.82 2.73
CA MET A 1 -4.32 16.63 2.36
C MET A 1 -3.24 16.33 3.40
N TYR A 2 -2.25 17.20 3.64
CA TYR A 2 -1.15 16.90 4.59
C TYR A 2 -1.61 16.51 6.01
N ALA A 3 -2.60 17.20 6.58
CA ALA A 3 -3.15 16.84 7.90
C ALA A 3 -3.75 15.41 7.94
N LEU A 4 -4.31 14.93 6.82
CA LEU A 4 -4.78 13.54 6.74
C LEU A 4 -3.59 12.57 6.70
N ALA A 5 -2.55 12.90 5.92
CA ALA A 5 -1.34 12.09 5.86
C ALA A 5 -0.67 12.00 7.24
N GLU A 6 -0.58 13.10 7.99
CA GLU A 6 -0.04 13.13 9.35
C GLU A 6 -0.83 12.24 10.32
N ARG A 7 -2.17 12.29 10.26
CA ARG A 7 -3.04 11.40 11.06
C ARG A 7 -2.86 9.92 10.71
N LEU A 8 -2.66 9.61 9.43
CA LEU A 8 -2.49 8.24 8.94
C LEU A 8 -1.06 7.71 9.13
N PHE A 9 -0.07 8.60 9.19
CA PHE A 9 1.36 8.25 9.22
C PHE A 9 1.73 7.21 10.28
N PRO A 10 1.39 7.38 11.57
CA PRO A 10 1.85 6.45 12.62
C PRO A 10 1.21 5.05 12.57
N ILE A 11 0.13 4.87 11.79
CA ILE A 11 -0.62 3.61 11.78
C ILE A 11 0.18 2.53 11.05
N CYS A 12 0.44 1.41 11.73
CA CYS A 12 1.09 0.24 11.15
C CYS A 12 0.12 -0.53 10.24
N ARG A 13 0.07 -0.15 8.96
CA ARG A 13 -0.66 -0.89 7.92
C ARG A 13 0.15 -2.09 7.41
N SER A 14 -0.59 -3.02 6.81
CA SER A 14 -0.08 -4.18 6.10
C SER A 14 -1.11 -4.57 5.02
N ILE A 15 -0.95 -5.72 4.35
CA ILE A 15 -1.96 -6.22 3.41
C ILE A 15 -3.26 -6.70 4.10
N THR A 16 -3.27 -6.78 5.43
CA THR A 16 -4.43 -7.10 6.29
C THR A 16 -4.31 -6.36 7.63
N GLY A 17 -5.30 -6.52 8.52
CA GLY A 17 -5.17 -6.19 9.93
C GLY A 17 -5.74 -4.84 10.35
N ASN A 18 -5.67 -4.57 11.64
CA ASN A 18 -6.33 -3.44 12.28
C ASN A 18 -5.79 -2.08 11.82
N GLY A 19 -4.53 -1.99 11.37
CA GLY A 19 -4.00 -0.76 10.78
C GLY A 19 -4.74 -0.33 9.52
N VAL A 20 -5.15 -1.29 8.68
CA VAL A 20 -6.00 -1.02 7.49
C VAL A 20 -7.38 -0.54 7.96
N ARG A 21 -8.02 -1.26 8.88
CA ARG A 21 -9.35 -0.88 9.42
C ARG A 21 -9.34 0.52 10.04
N GLN A 22 -8.33 0.84 10.85
CA GLN A 22 -8.17 2.16 11.46
C GLN A 22 -8.01 3.24 10.40
N SER A 23 -7.21 2.99 9.37
CA SER A 23 -7.02 3.94 8.28
C SER A 23 -8.33 4.17 7.51
N LEU A 24 -9.06 3.11 7.15
CA LEU A 24 -10.36 3.22 6.49
C LEU A 24 -11.39 3.95 7.36
N GLN A 25 -11.39 3.73 8.68
CA GLN A 25 -12.27 4.44 9.61
C GLN A 25 -11.99 5.95 9.62
N ILE A 26 -10.72 6.37 9.55
CA ILE A 26 -10.35 7.78 9.40
C ILE A 26 -10.84 8.33 8.06
N LEU A 27 -10.71 7.58 6.96
CA LEU A 27 -11.22 8.02 5.66
C LEU A 27 -12.74 8.19 5.66
N ARG A 28 -13.48 7.37 6.43
CA ARG A 28 -14.94 7.45 6.58
C ARG A 28 -15.42 8.75 7.22
N GLU A 29 -14.56 9.47 7.93
CA GLU A 29 -14.86 10.81 8.43
C GLU A 29 -14.97 11.85 7.29
N ILE A 30 -14.42 11.55 6.11
CA ILE A 30 -14.30 12.48 4.98
C ILE A 30 -15.21 12.08 3.81
N ILE A 31 -15.34 10.78 3.53
CA ILE A 31 -16.15 10.22 2.44
C ILE A 31 -16.96 8.99 2.91
N PRO A 32 -18.16 8.73 2.37
CA PRO A 32 -18.98 7.58 2.76
C PRO A 32 -18.44 6.28 2.13
N LEU A 33 -17.37 5.76 2.72
CA LEU A 33 -16.67 4.55 2.30
C LEU A 33 -17.34 3.29 2.88
N GLU A 34 -17.66 2.32 2.02
CA GLU A 34 -18.04 0.97 2.39
C GLU A 34 -16.78 0.16 2.70
N VAL A 35 -16.79 -0.61 3.78
CA VAL A 35 -15.66 -1.46 4.17
C VAL A 35 -16.06 -2.91 3.95
N HIS A 36 -15.24 -3.62 3.20
CA HIS A 36 -15.41 -5.04 2.92
C HIS A 36 -14.33 -5.85 3.64
N GLU A 37 -14.74 -6.99 4.18
CA GLU A 37 -13.87 -7.99 4.80
C GLU A 37 -14.01 -9.29 4.01
N VAL A 38 -12.89 -9.86 3.56
CA VAL A 38 -12.87 -11.14 2.83
C VAL A 38 -12.14 -12.17 3.69
N PRO A 39 -12.76 -13.30 4.04
CA PRO A 39 -12.14 -14.28 4.94
C PRO A 39 -10.83 -14.84 4.39
N SER A 40 -9.85 -15.00 5.28
CA SER A 40 -8.64 -15.77 5.02
C SER A 40 -8.97 -17.18 4.47
N GLY A 41 -8.16 -17.67 3.53
CA GLY A 41 -8.41 -18.95 2.85
C GLY A 41 -9.37 -18.87 1.66
N THR A 42 -10.05 -17.74 1.45
CA THR A 42 -10.88 -17.52 0.25
C THR A 42 -10.00 -17.59 -1.00
N ARG A 43 -10.36 -18.46 -1.95
CA ARG A 43 -9.71 -18.52 -3.27
C ARG A 43 -10.19 -17.36 -4.13
N VAL A 44 -9.26 -16.59 -4.68
CA VAL A 44 -9.51 -15.44 -5.56
C VAL A 44 -8.63 -15.60 -6.79
N PHE A 45 -9.19 -16.20 -7.85
CA PHE A 45 -8.45 -16.73 -8.99
C PHE A 45 -7.33 -17.70 -8.53
N ASP A 46 -6.09 -17.44 -8.95
CA ASP A 46 -4.91 -18.23 -8.61
C ASP A 46 -4.31 -17.89 -7.23
N TRP A 47 -4.94 -16.96 -6.50
CA TRP A 47 -4.48 -16.51 -5.19
C TRP A 47 -5.40 -17.00 -4.07
N VAL A 48 -4.87 -16.97 -2.85
CA VAL A 48 -5.61 -17.25 -1.63
C VAL A 48 -5.48 -16.04 -0.72
N VAL A 49 -6.59 -15.56 -0.19
CA VAL A 49 -6.61 -14.46 0.79
C VAL A 49 -5.79 -14.90 2.02
N PRO A 50 -4.75 -14.13 2.42
CA PRO A 50 -3.82 -14.55 3.45
C PRO A 50 -4.49 -14.54 4.84
N ARG A 51 -3.81 -15.17 5.79
CA ARG A 51 -4.08 -14.96 7.22
C ARG A 51 -3.94 -13.49 7.58
N GLU A 52 -4.71 -13.07 8.57
CA GLU A 52 -4.66 -11.71 9.08
C GLU A 52 -3.48 -11.54 10.04
N TRP A 53 -2.71 -10.49 9.82
CA TRP A 53 -1.59 -10.09 10.66
C TRP A 53 -1.90 -8.82 11.47
N ASN A 54 -1.54 -8.83 12.76
CA ASN A 54 -1.55 -7.67 13.64
C ASN A 54 -0.28 -7.64 14.49
N ALA A 55 0.25 -6.46 14.81
CA ALA A 55 1.37 -6.27 15.72
C ALA A 55 1.02 -5.21 16.78
N ARG A 56 1.40 -5.48 18.03
CA ARG A 56 1.15 -4.61 19.18
C ARG A 56 2.44 -3.98 19.71
N GLU A 57 3.47 -4.79 19.89
CA GLU A 57 4.79 -4.35 20.35
C GLU A 57 5.87 -5.21 19.70
N ALA A 58 7.03 -4.62 19.41
CA ALA A 58 8.22 -5.38 19.07
C ALA A 58 9.46 -4.59 19.45
N TRP A 59 10.47 -5.26 19.99
CA TRP A 59 11.73 -4.63 20.35
C TRP A 59 12.88 -5.63 20.43
N VAL A 60 14.09 -5.09 20.42
CA VAL A 60 15.33 -5.80 20.70
C VAL A 60 16.05 -5.07 21.83
N ARG A 61 16.32 -5.77 22.94
CA ARG A 61 17.12 -5.26 24.06
C ARG A 61 18.54 -5.80 23.99
N ASP A 62 19.50 -4.92 24.19
CA ASP A 62 20.92 -5.24 24.27
C ASP A 62 21.29 -5.92 25.61
N PRO A 63 22.56 -6.36 25.77
CA PRO A 63 23.01 -7.00 27.02
C PRO A 63 22.94 -6.09 28.26
N GLN A 64 22.82 -4.78 28.07
CA GLN A 64 22.64 -3.79 29.14
C GLN A 64 21.15 -3.54 29.44
N GLY A 65 20.23 -4.22 28.75
CA GLY A 65 18.78 -4.10 28.93
C GLY A 65 18.15 -2.91 28.21
N ARG A 66 18.91 -2.17 27.40
CA ARG A 66 18.40 -1.01 26.64
C ARG A 66 17.69 -1.50 25.39
N LYS A 67 16.49 -0.98 25.10
CA LYS A 67 15.83 -1.20 23.81
C LYS A 67 16.63 -0.49 22.73
N VAL A 68 17.36 -1.24 21.92
CA VAL A 68 18.15 -0.70 20.80
C VAL A 68 17.31 -0.62 19.53
N ILE A 69 16.28 -1.46 19.39
CA ILE A 69 15.30 -1.36 18.30
C ILE A 69 13.92 -1.34 18.97
N ASP A 70 13.08 -0.35 18.67
CA ASP A 70 11.73 -0.24 19.20
C ASP A 70 10.71 0.06 18.08
N PHE A 71 9.75 -0.82 17.91
CA PHE A 71 8.64 -0.67 16.97
C PHE A 71 7.77 0.56 17.26
N GLN A 72 7.68 0.98 18.52
CA GLN A 72 6.91 2.16 18.91
C GLN A 72 7.55 3.47 18.42
N ASP A 73 8.87 3.50 18.26
CA ASP A 73 9.58 4.65 17.70
C ASP A 73 9.35 4.75 16.19
N ASN A 74 9.44 3.62 15.48
CA ASN A 74 9.15 3.53 14.06
C ASN A 74 8.69 2.12 13.67
N ASN A 75 7.47 1.99 13.17
CA ASN A 75 6.92 0.68 12.78
C ASN A 75 7.64 0.02 11.59
N LEU A 76 8.52 0.75 10.87
CA LEU A 76 9.42 0.18 9.87
C LEU A 76 10.50 -0.71 10.48
N HIS A 77 10.73 -0.61 11.80
CA HIS A 77 11.67 -1.48 12.49
C HIS A 77 11.26 -2.95 12.48
N LEU A 78 9.99 -3.29 12.28
CA LEU A 78 9.52 -4.67 12.24
C LEU A 78 9.38 -5.15 10.80
N LEU A 79 9.94 -6.32 10.48
CA LEU A 79 9.64 -7.01 9.23
C LEU A 79 8.13 -7.25 9.16
N ASN A 80 7.45 -6.61 8.20
CA ASN A 80 6.00 -6.68 8.13
C ASN A 80 5.56 -8.15 7.90
N TYR A 81 4.50 -8.59 8.57
CA TYR A 81 4.07 -10.00 8.66
C TYR A 81 4.95 -10.92 9.54
N SER A 82 5.81 -10.38 10.41
CA SER A 82 6.59 -11.19 11.37
C SER A 82 5.71 -12.03 12.30
N VAL A 83 6.07 -13.30 12.50
CA VAL A 83 5.48 -14.19 13.52
C VAL A 83 5.89 -13.77 14.94
N PRO A 84 5.12 -14.12 15.99
CA PRO A 84 5.47 -13.77 17.37
C PRO A 84 6.76 -14.45 17.81
N VAL A 85 7.57 -13.73 18.60
CA VAL A 85 8.86 -14.20 19.11
C VAL A 85 9.06 -13.67 20.53
N HIS A 86 9.49 -14.53 21.44
CA HIS A 86 10.09 -14.10 22.71
C HIS A 86 11.24 -15.02 23.05
N ARG A 87 12.47 -14.55 22.85
CA ARG A 87 13.67 -15.38 23.08
C ARG A 87 14.92 -14.53 23.31
N ARG A 88 15.90 -15.14 23.96
CA ARG A 88 17.27 -14.62 24.04
C ARG A 88 18.18 -15.27 23.00
N MET A 89 19.11 -14.51 22.43
CA MET A 89 20.08 -15.01 21.46
C MET A 89 21.34 -14.14 21.41
N SER A 90 22.44 -14.72 20.93
CA SER A 90 23.66 -13.98 20.67
C SER A 90 23.50 -12.97 19.54
N LEU A 91 24.34 -11.93 19.51
CA LEU A 91 24.39 -11.00 18.38
C LEU A 91 24.62 -11.72 17.04
N SER A 92 25.46 -12.75 17.01
CA SER A 92 25.74 -13.54 15.81
C SER A 92 24.49 -14.22 15.24
N ALA A 93 23.63 -14.79 16.10
CA ALA A 93 22.35 -15.36 15.70
C ALA A 93 21.35 -14.27 15.30
N LEU A 94 21.31 -13.16 16.05
CA LEU A 94 20.41 -12.04 15.79
C LEU A 94 20.68 -11.39 14.43
N LYS A 95 21.95 -11.24 14.02
CA LYS A 95 22.36 -10.65 12.73
C LYS A 95 21.69 -11.32 11.53
N GLY A 96 21.34 -12.61 11.60
CA GLY A 96 20.58 -13.32 10.57
C GLY A 96 19.12 -12.85 10.39
N HIS A 97 18.61 -12.09 11.34
CA HIS A 97 17.24 -11.54 11.36
C HIS A 97 17.23 -10.01 11.33
N LEU A 98 18.38 -9.36 11.10
CA LEU A 98 18.50 -7.92 10.98
C LEU A 98 18.67 -7.51 9.52
N TYR A 99 17.90 -6.53 9.07
CA TYR A 99 17.94 -6.00 7.72
C TYR A 99 18.38 -4.53 7.73
N THR A 100 19.35 -4.20 6.88
CA THR A 100 19.92 -2.83 6.77
C THR A 100 20.14 -2.46 5.31
N LEU A 101 20.55 -1.21 5.05
CA LEU A 101 20.94 -0.71 3.73
C LEU A 101 22.36 -0.13 3.79
N PRO A 102 23.41 -0.89 3.44
CA PRO A 102 24.79 -0.39 3.50
C PRO A 102 25.03 0.86 2.65
N GLY A 103 24.39 0.97 1.47
CA GLY A 103 24.51 2.15 0.60
C GLY A 103 23.72 3.38 1.07
N GLN A 104 22.84 3.23 2.08
CA GLN A 104 22.02 4.30 2.65
C GLN A 104 21.99 4.15 4.18
N PRO A 105 23.13 4.34 4.87
CA PRO A 105 23.35 3.80 6.21
C PRO A 105 22.51 4.45 7.32
N GLU A 106 21.88 5.58 7.04
CA GLU A 106 21.02 6.31 7.97
C GLU A 106 19.53 5.91 7.84
N LEU A 107 19.15 5.13 6.82
CA LEU A 107 17.76 4.76 6.57
C LEU A 107 17.39 3.41 7.18
N ILE A 108 16.15 3.31 7.66
CA ILE A 108 15.51 2.04 8.04
C ILE A 108 14.86 1.45 6.79
N PRO A 109 15.25 0.25 6.31
CA PRO A 109 14.57 -0.37 5.17
C PRO A 109 13.16 -0.82 5.55
N TYR A 110 12.21 -0.63 4.65
CA TYR A 110 10.93 -1.32 4.71
C TYR A 110 11.07 -2.72 4.08
N ARG A 111 10.73 -3.76 4.84
CA ARG A 111 10.74 -5.17 4.40
C ARG A 111 9.43 -5.85 4.77
N THR A 112 9.07 -6.89 4.01
CA THR A 112 7.82 -7.64 4.19
C THR A 112 8.09 -9.14 4.01
N SER A 113 7.27 -9.98 4.65
CA SER A 113 7.33 -11.45 4.52
C SER A 113 5.92 -12.05 4.40
N TYR A 114 5.10 -11.50 3.49
CA TYR A 114 3.67 -11.81 3.42
C TYR A 114 3.34 -13.29 3.18
N TYR A 115 4.12 -13.97 2.35
CA TYR A 115 3.80 -15.31 1.84
C TYR A 115 4.79 -16.39 2.30
N GLN A 116 5.73 -16.02 3.17
CA GLN A 116 6.67 -16.94 3.79
C GLN A 116 6.79 -16.54 5.26
N GLU A 117 6.43 -17.45 6.17
CA GLU A 117 6.57 -17.20 7.60
C GLU A 117 8.03 -16.92 7.94
N SER A 118 8.25 -15.78 8.58
CA SER A 118 9.56 -15.33 9.05
C SER A 118 9.34 -14.31 10.14
N TRP A 119 10.44 -13.81 10.71
CA TRP A 119 10.45 -12.66 11.58
C TRP A 119 11.80 -11.96 11.46
N GLY A 120 11.82 -10.66 11.74
CA GLY A 120 13.07 -9.90 11.80
C GLY A 120 12.85 -8.43 12.05
N PHE A 121 13.96 -7.70 12.15
CA PHE A 121 13.98 -6.27 12.41
C PHE A 121 14.77 -5.51 11.36
N CYS A 122 14.34 -4.30 11.05
CA CYS A 122 15.05 -3.35 10.20
C CYS A 122 15.65 -2.24 11.05
N LEU A 123 16.82 -1.75 10.68
CA LEU A 123 17.49 -0.65 11.38
C LEU A 123 18.47 0.09 10.45
N PRO A 124 18.91 1.31 10.79
CA PRO A 124 19.99 1.96 10.06
C PRO A 124 21.25 1.11 10.09
N HIS A 125 21.97 1.04 8.96
CA HIS A 125 23.21 0.26 8.88
C HIS A 125 24.25 0.74 9.89
N ARG A 126 24.34 2.06 10.09
CA ARG A 126 25.27 2.65 11.05
C ARG A 126 25.00 2.18 12.48
N GLN A 127 23.73 2.00 12.85
CA GLN A 127 23.37 1.46 14.15
C GLN A 127 23.76 -0.02 14.26
N PHE A 128 23.49 -0.81 13.21
CA PHE A 128 23.84 -2.23 13.14
C PHE A 128 25.33 -2.49 13.37
N GLU A 129 26.21 -1.66 12.80
CA GLU A 129 27.68 -1.78 12.96
C GLU A 129 28.14 -1.53 14.41
N THR A 130 27.34 -0.81 15.20
CA THR A 130 27.68 -0.43 16.59
C THR A 130 27.07 -1.34 17.66
N LEU A 131 26.34 -2.39 17.26
CA LEU A 131 25.72 -3.32 18.21
C LEU A 131 26.81 -4.06 19.02
N PRO A 132 26.81 -3.96 20.37
CA PRO A 132 27.80 -4.65 21.19
C PRO A 132 27.61 -6.17 21.15
N GLU A 133 28.70 -6.92 21.21
CA GLU A 133 28.62 -8.38 21.37
C GLU A 133 27.95 -8.74 22.71
N GLY A 134 27.20 -9.85 22.71
CA GLY A 134 26.53 -10.38 23.88
C GLY A 134 25.17 -10.99 23.59
N GLU A 135 24.41 -11.22 24.66
CA GLU A 135 23.07 -11.78 24.62
C GLU A 135 22.01 -10.67 24.51
N TYR A 136 21.15 -10.82 23.51
CA TYR A 136 20.02 -9.93 23.24
C TYR A 136 18.71 -10.59 23.62
N GLU A 137 17.77 -9.82 24.15
CA GLU A 137 16.38 -10.25 24.30
C GLU A 137 15.56 -9.68 23.14
N VAL A 138 14.89 -10.57 22.42
CA VAL A 138 14.07 -10.23 21.26
C VAL A 138 12.61 -10.52 21.60
N PHE A 139 11.75 -9.54 21.36
CA PHE A 139 10.33 -9.63 21.60
C PHE A 139 9.54 -9.11 20.40
N ILE A 140 8.58 -9.90 19.92
CA ILE A 140 7.60 -9.54 18.90
C ILE A 140 6.25 -10.06 19.40
N ASP A 141 5.39 -9.13 19.79
CA ASP A 141 3.99 -9.36 20.11
C ASP A 141 3.14 -9.10 18.86
N SER A 142 2.98 -10.15 18.04
CA SER A 142 2.17 -10.17 16.84
C SER A 142 1.27 -11.41 16.78
N SER A 143 0.26 -11.37 15.92
CA SER A 143 -0.60 -12.51 15.60
C SER A 143 -0.62 -12.73 14.09
N LEU A 144 -0.66 -14.00 13.65
CA LEU A 144 -0.84 -14.38 12.26
C LEU A 144 -1.87 -15.52 12.17
N GLU A 145 -3.14 -15.15 12.06
CA GLU A 145 -4.29 -16.01 12.33
C GLU A 145 -5.33 -15.96 11.21
N GLN A 146 -6.32 -16.85 11.25
CA GLN A 146 -7.47 -16.73 10.34
C GLN A 146 -8.24 -15.45 10.69
N GLY A 147 -8.44 -14.59 9.70
CA GLY A 147 -9.14 -13.33 9.85
C GLY A 147 -9.63 -12.87 8.50
N HIS A 148 -9.38 -11.61 8.16
CA HIS A 148 -9.89 -11.03 6.92
C HIS A 148 -8.87 -10.11 6.24
N LEU A 149 -8.95 -10.09 4.91
CA LEU A 149 -8.45 -8.99 4.10
C LEU A 149 -9.51 -7.90 4.06
N THR A 150 -9.11 -6.70 4.49
CA THR A 150 -9.97 -5.53 4.52
C THR A 150 -9.69 -4.62 3.33
N TYR A 151 -10.73 -4.11 2.67
CA TYR A 151 -10.60 -3.01 1.72
C TYR A 151 -11.77 -2.03 1.78
N GLY A 152 -11.53 -0.79 1.36
CA GLY A 152 -12.54 0.25 1.24
C GLY A 152 -13.00 0.48 -0.18
N GLU A 153 -14.29 0.71 -0.37
CA GLU A 153 -14.91 0.99 -1.65
C GLU A 153 -15.90 2.15 -1.53
N PHE A 154 -15.81 3.12 -2.43
CA PHE A 154 -16.80 4.20 -2.52
C PHE A 154 -17.30 4.36 -3.95
N TYR A 155 -18.58 4.10 -4.14
CA TYR A 155 -19.26 4.23 -5.42
C TYR A 155 -20.09 5.51 -5.50
N LEU A 156 -19.82 6.31 -6.53
CA LEU A 156 -20.50 7.56 -6.83
C LEU A 156 -21.28 7.41 -8.14
N PRO A 157 -22.62 7.24 -8.10
CA PRO A 157 -23.40 7.07 -9.31
C PRO A 157 -23.37 8.34 -10.17
N GLY A 158 -23.32 8.14 -11.48
CA GLY A 158 -23.47 9.16 -12.51
C GLY A 158 -24.78 9.02 -13.29
N LYS A 159 -24.88 9.75 -14.40
CA LYS A 159 -26.01 9.62 -15.35
C LYS A 159 -25.98 8.31 -16.12
N THR A 160 -24.81 7.68 -16.27
CA THR A 160 -24.63 6.39 -16.95
C THR A 160 -24.08 5.34 -15.99
N LYS A 161 -24.29 4.06 -16.35
CA LYS A 161 -23.66 2.92 -15.66
C LYS A 161 -22.16 2.80 -15.97
N GLU A 162 -21.68 3.47 -17.02
CA GLU A 162 -20.26 3.48 -17.37
C GLU A 162 -19.42 4.11 -16.25
N GLU A 163 -18.30 3.47 -15.91
CA GLU A 163 -17.51 3.79 -14.73
C GLU A 163 -16.10 4.29 -15.07
N VAL A 164 -15.64 5.23 -14.24
CA VAL A 164 -14.22 5.56 -14.07
C VAL A 164 -13.73 4.96 -12.75
N LEU A 165 -12.75 4.08 -12.82
CA LEU A 165 -12.12 3.44 -11.66
C LEU A 165 -10.92 4.25 -11.16
N PHE A 166 -10.92 4.63 -9.90
CA PHE A 166 -9.74 5.16 -9.21
C PHE A 166 -9.30 4.17 -8.14
N SER A 167 -8.03 3.76 -8.16
CA SER A 167 -7.49 2.77 -7.22
C SER A 167 -6.22 3.28 -6.58
N THR A 168 -6.07 3.04 -5.28
CA THR A 168 -4.83 3.33 -4.55
C THR A 168 -4.58 2.26 -3.51
N HIS A 169 -3.32 1.89 -3.31
CA HIS A 169 -2.99 0.84 -2.34
C HIS A 169 -2.88 1.38 -0.91
N ILE A 170 -3.40 0.62 0.06
CA ILE A 170 -3.47 1.01 1.48
C ILE A 170 -2.64 0.09 2.40
N CYS A 171 -1.67 -0.64 1.86
CA CYS A 171 -0.92 -1.64 2.63
C CYS A 171 0.40 -1.16 3.26
N HIS A 172 0.95 -0.01 2.83
CA HIS A 172 2.24 0.47 3.32
C HIS A 172 2.07 1.17 4.69
N PRO A 173 2.97 0.93 5.67
CA PRO A 173 2.89 1.48 7.03
C PRO A 173 3.35 2.96 7.06
N SER A 174 4.29 3.36 7.94
CA SER A 174 4.76 4.75 8.08
C SER A 174 5.64 5.24 6.93
N LEU A 175 5.10 5.24 5.72
CA LEU A 175 5.71 5.76 4.50
C LEU A 175 4.80 6.81 3.86
N ALA A 176 5.33 8.01 3.64
CA ALA A 176 4.53 9.15 3.20
C ALA A 176 4.22 9.09 1.69
N ASN A 177 5.25 9.07 0.84
CA ASN A 177 5.03 9.08 -0.61
C ASN A 177 4.43 7.77 -1.10
N ASP A 178 4.88 6.63 -0.58
CA ASP A 178 4.37 5.28 -0.90
C ASP A 178 3.64 4.67 0.32
N ASN A 179 2.33 4.86 0.50
CA ASN A 179 1.41 5.51 -0.43
C ASN A 179 0.32 6.34 0.26
N LEU A 180 0.65 6.97 1.39
CA LEU A 180 -0.26 7.96 1.98
C LEU A 180 -0.61 9.08 1.00
N SER A 181 0.31 9.41 0.10
CA SER A 181 0.06 10.38 -0.98
C SER A 181 -1.16 10.01 -1.85
N GLY A 182 -1.21 8.78 -2.37
CA GLY A 182 -2.33 8.28 -3.18
C GLY A 182 -3.63 8.16 -2.38
N ILE A 183 -3.55 7.63 -1.16
CA ILE A 183 -4.70 7.54 -0.24
C ILE A 183 -5.30 8.92 0.01
N CYS A 184 -4.48 9.91 0.35
CA CYS A 184 -4.95 11.26 0.60
C CYS A 184 -5.54 11.89 -0.65
N LEU A 185 -4.86 11.79 -1.80
CA LEU A 185 -5.34 12.37 -3.04
C LEU A 185 -6.70 11.82 -3.43
N LEU A 186 -6.87 10.49 -3.45
CA LEU A 186 -8.12 9.88 -3.86
C LEU A 186 -9.26 10.15 -2.87
N THR A 187 -8.97 10.28 -1.58
CA THR A 187 -9.96 10.66 -0.58
C THR A 187 -10.54 12.05 -0.86
N PHE A 188 -9.68 13.05 -1.10
CA PHE A 188 -10.13 14.41 -1.40
C PHE A 188 -10.71 14.53 -2.81
N LEU A 189 -10.20 13.78 -3.80
CA LEU A 189 -10.80 13.72 -5.13
C LEU A 189 -12.24 13.18 -5.06
N ALA A 190 -12.47 12.10 -4.31
CA ALA A 190 -13.80 11.55 -4.11
C ALA A 190 -14.74 12.56 -3.43
N GLN A 191 -14.27 13.25 -2.39
CA GLN A 191 -15.02 14.29 -1.70
C GLN A 191 -15.42 15.45 -2.65
N GLU A 192 -14.51 15.87 -3.53
CA GLU A 192 -14.78 16.94 -4.49
C GLU A 192 -15.72 16.48 -5.61
N LEU A 193 -15.54 15.26 -6.14
CA LEU A 193 -16.43 14.73 -7.17
C LEU A 193 -17.85 14.53 -6.66
N GLN A 194 -18.03 14.18 -5.38
CA GLN A 194 -19.35 14.03 -4.74
C GLN A 194 -20.21 15.30 -4.83
N LYS A 195 -19.58 16.49 -4.91
CA LYS A 195 -20.25 17.79 -4.96
C LYS A 195 -20.62 18.23 -6.38
N LYS A 196 -20.16 17.52 -7.42
CA LYS A 196 -20.29 17.93 -8.83
C LYS A 196 -21.22 17.00 -9.62
N PRO A 197 -22.04 17.51 -10.56
CA PRO A 197 -22.77 16.65 -11.48
C PRO A 197 -21.78 15.84 -12.33
N ARG A 198 -22.09 14.57 -12.58
CA ARG A 198 -21.18 13.65 -13.29
C ARG A 198 -21.92 12.78 -14.30
N ARG A 199 -21.34 12.64 -15.49
CA ARG A 199 -21.86 11.73 -16.54
C ARG A 199 -21.57 10.28 -16.17
N TYR A 200 -20.29 9.94 -16.02
CA TYR A 200 -19.86 8.62 -15.59
C TYR A 200 -20.10 8.40 -14.09
N SER A 201 -20.36 7.15 -13.73
CA SER A 201 -20.21 6.70 -12.35
C SER A 201 -18.72 6.62 -12.01
N HIS A 202 -18.37 6.83 -10.75
CA HIS A 202 -16.98 6.78 -10.30
C HIS A 202 -16.86 5.79 -9.15
N ARG A 203 -15.84 4.94 -9.20
CA ARG A 203 -15.55 3.95 -8.16
C ARG A 203 -14.16 4.21 -7.59
N PHE A 204 -14.09 4.39 -6.28
CA PHE A 204 -12.84 4.60 -5.56
C PHE A 204 -12.53 3.35 -4.73
N LEU A 205 -11.35 2.77 -4.95
CA LEU A 205 -10.85 1.60 -4.23
C LEU A 205 -9.63 1.97 -3.38
N PHE A 206 -9.71 1.63 -2.09
CA PHE A 206 -8.63 1.72 -1.11
C PHE A 206 -8.30 0.30 -0.65
N ILE A 207 -7.36 -0.32 -1.34
CA ILE A 207 -7.20 -1.79 -1.34
C ILE A 207 -5.75 -2.19 -1.03
N PRO A 208 -5.46 -3.33 -0.41
CA PRO A 208 -4.10 -3.85 -0.36
C PRO A 208 -3.54 -4.07 -1.77
N GLY A 209 -2.32 -3.59 -2.03
CA GLY A 209 -1.71 -3.75 -3.36
C GLY A 209 -1.59 -5.23 -3.75
N THR A 210 -1.85 -5.54 -5.02
CA THR A 210 -1.90 -6.89 -5.60
C THR A 210 -3.02 -7.77 -5.07
N ILE A 211 -2.93 -8.26 -3.84
CA ILE A 211 -3.91 -9.22 -3.32
C ILE A 211 -5.30 -8.60 -3.18
N GLY A 212 -5.39 -7.30 -2.85
CA GLY A 212 -6.65 -6.59 -2.75
C GLY A 212 -7.29 -6.32 -4.11
N SER A 213 -6.52 -5.95 -5.14
CA SER A 213 -7.05 -5.74 -6.50
C SER A 213 -7.51 -7.05 -7.14
N ILE A 214 -6.76 -8.14 -6.93
CA ILE A 214 -7.15 -9.50 -7.34
C ILE A 214 -8.44 -9.92 -6.63
N THR A 215 -8.53 -9.70 -5.32
CA THR A 215 -9.73 -10.00 -4.52
C THR A 215 -10.94 -9.20 -5.00
N TRP A 216 -10.76 -7.91 -5.28
CA TRP A 216 -11.84 -7.06 -5.77
C TRP A 216 -12.31 -7.52 -7.15
N LEU A 217 -11.40 -7.80 -8.08
CA LEU A 217 -11.73 -8.31 -9.40
C LEU A 217 -12.51 -9.64 -9.34
N ALA A 218 -12.08 -10.58 -8.50
CA ALA A 218 -12.75 -11.88 -8.30
C ALA A 218 -14.19 -11.76 -7.77
N ARG A 219 -14.51 -10.68 -7.07
CA ARG A 219 -15.83 -10.45 -6.48
C ARG A 219 -16.73 -9.54 -7.32
N ASN A 220 -16.21 -8.98 -8.41
CA ASN A 220 -16.89 -7.95 -9.19
C ASN A 220 -16.74 -8.18 -10.71
N GLU A 221 -16.56 -9.43 -11.15
CA GLU A 221 -16.44 -9.78 -12.57
C GLU A 221 -17.62 -9.29 -13.41
N ASP A 222 -18.82 -9.24 -12.82
CA ASP A 222 -20.03 -8.69 -13.44
C ASP A 222 -20.00 -7.16 -13.60
N LYS A 223 -19.23 -6.45 -12.77
CA LYS A 223 -19.14 -4.98 -12.82
C LYS A 223 -18.02 -4.47 -13.71
N VAL A 224 -17.00 -5.28 -13.99
CA VAL A 224 -15.82 -4.82 -14.76
C VAL A 224 -16.18 -4.39 -16.18
N GLU A 225 -17.25 -4.94 -16.77
CA GLU A 225 -17.71 -4.57 -18.12
C GLU A 225 -18.15 -3.09 -18.23
N HIS A 226 -18.53 -2.48 -17.10
CA HIS A 226 -18.93 -1.10 -17.02
C HIS A 226 -17.73 -0.14 -16.93
N ILE A 227 -16.55 -0.63 -16.56
CA ILE A 227 -15.35 0.20 -16.42
C ILE A 227 -14.83 0.60 -17.80
N ARG A 228 -14.95 1.89 -18.13
CA ARG A 228 -14.45 2.46 -19.39
C ARG A 228 -13.05 3.01 -19.26
N HIS A 229 -12.72 3.54 -18.09
CA HIS A 229 -11.46 4.22 -17.81
C HIS A 229 -11.02 3.91 -16.39
N GLY A 230 -9.73 3.99 -16.12
CA GLY A 230 -9.25 4.02 -14.74
C GLY A 230 -7.84 4.52 -14.56
N LEU A 231 -7.55 4.89 -13.31
CA LEU A 231 -6.27 5.40 -12.87
C LEU A 231 -5.90 4.76 -11.53
N VAL A 232 -4.72 4.15 -11.50
CA VAL A 232 -4.00 3.89 -10.25
C VAL A 232 -3.31 5.18 -9.82
N ALA A 233 -3.43 5.53 -8.55
CA ALA A 233 -2.80 6.70 -7.95
C ALA A 233 -1.77 6.26 -6.90
N SER A 234 -0.49 6.52 -7.17
CA SER A 234 0.62 6.15 -6.30
C SER A 234 1.75 7.18 -6.35
N LEU A 235 2.52 7.37 -5.26
CA LEU A 235 3.71 8.25 -5.26
C LEU A 235 3.45 9.70 -5.73
N LEU A 236 2.43 10.36 -5.19
CA LEU A 236 1.97 11.68 -5.65
C LEU A 236 2.36 12.84 -4.71
N GLY A 237 3.21 12.60 -3.72
CA GLY A 237 3.50 13.52 -2.62
C GLY A 237 4.84 14.24 -2.67
N ASP A 238 5.79 13.82 -3.52
CA ASP A 238 7.10 14.47 -3.63
C ASP A 238 7.08 15.71 -4.55
N SER A 239 8.24 16.34 -4.78
CA SER A 239 8.37 17.56 -5.59
C SER A 239 8.75 17.31 -7.06
N GLY A 240 9.01 16.07 -7.46
CA GLY A 240 9.40 15.67 -8.81
C GLY A 240 8.31 15.92 -9.86
N GLY A 241 8.64 15.74 -11.14
CA GLY A 241 7.68 15.83 -12.24
C GLY A 241 6.62 14.71 -12.20
N PHE A 242 5.58 14.82 -13.02
CA PHE A 242 4.59 13.76 -13.15
C PHE A 242 5.09 12.63 -14.05
N THR A 243 4.74 11.39 -13.74
CA THR A 243 4.88 10.27 -14.66
C THR A 243 3.53 9.63 -14.88
N TYR A 244 3.12 9.51 -16.14
CA TYR A 244 1.98 8.72 -16.54
C TYR A 244 2.43 7.44 -17.23
N LYS A 245 2.10 6.30 -16.61
CA LYS A 245 2.25 4.99 -17.22
C LYS A 245 0.95 4.61 -17.90
N LYS A 246 1.04 4.37 -19.21
CA LYS A 246 -0.11 4.03 -20.04
C LYS A 246 -0.77 2.72 -19.61
N SER A 247 -2.05 2.60 -19.94
CA SER A 247 -2.73 1.31 -19.96
C SER A 247 -2.05 0.35 -20.94
N ARG A 248 -2.25 -0.96 -20.79
CA ARG A 248 -1.67 -1.96 -21.70
C ARG A 248 -2.05 -1.77 -23.16
N ARG A 249 -3.22 -1.19 -23.44
CA ARG A 249 -3.70 -0.93 -24.80
C ARG A 249 -3.04 0.32 -25.43
N GLY A 250 -2.33 1.14 -24.65
CA GLY A 250 -1.39 2.18 -25.10
C GLY A 250 -1.97 3.44 -25.76
N ASN A 251 -3.25 3.44 -26.14
CA ASN A 251 -3.91 4.58 -26.80
C ASN A 251 -5.41 4.66 -26.46
N THR A 252 -5.76 4.31 -25.23
CA THR A 252 -7.16 4.40 -24.76
C THR A 252 -7.55 5.85 -24.50
N GLU A 253 -8.85 6.11 -24.31
CA GLU A 253 -9.30 7.47 -23.97
C GLU A 253 -8.65 8.02 -22.69
N ILE A 254 -8.43 7.17 -21.67
CA ILE A 254 -7.74 7.62 -20.46
C ILE A 254 -6.27 7.96 -20.72
N ASP A 255 -5.60 7.21 -21.62
CA ASP A 255 -4.22 7.52 -22.01
C ASP A 255 -4.15 8.88 -22.70
N ARG A 256 -5.00 9.10 -23.72
CA ARG A 256 -5.06 10.38 -24.44
C ARG A 256 -5.44 11.54 -23.54
N ALA A 257 -6.35 11.33 -22.58
CA ALA A 257 -6.74 12.34 -21.61
C ALA A 257 -5.57 12.71 -20.69
N ALA A 258 -4.85 11.73 -20.14
CA ALA A 258 -3.69 11.97 -19.28
C ALA A 258 -2.57 12.69 -20.05
N GLU A 259 -2.24 12.23 -21.26
CA GLU A 259 -1.25 12.89 -22.13
C GLU A 259 -1.63 14.34 -22.43
N HIS A 260 -2.91 14.58 -22.77
CA HIS A 260 -3.40 15.92 -23.05
C HIS A 260 -3.30 16.84 -21.82
N VAL A 261 -3.74 16.37 -20.65
CA VAL A 261 -3.67 17.15 -19.40
C VAL A 261 -2.22 17.47 -19.04
N LEU A 262 -1.33 16.48 -19.07
CA LEU A 262 0.08 16.67 -18.71
C LEU A 262 0.78 17.65 -19.67
N LYS A 263 0.54 17.52 -20.97
CA LYS A 263 1.08 18.44 -21.99
C LYS A 263 0.73 19.91 -21.74
N HIS A 264 -0.45 20.19 -21.21
CA HIS A 264 -0.93 21.54 -20.95
C HIS A 264 -0.86 21.95 -19.46
N SER A 265 -0.27 21.12 -18.60
CA SER A 265 -0.23 21.35 -17.15
C SER A 265 0.77 22.43 -16.72
N GLY A 266 1.78 22.70 -17.54
CA GLY A 266 2.92 23.56 -17.16
C GLY A 266 3.93 22.89 -16.21
N HIS A 267 3.73 21.61 -15.85
CA HIS A 267 4.65 20.84 -15.01
C HIS A 267 5.55 19.94 -15.85
N PRO A 268 6.79 19.65 -15.42
CA PRO A 268 7.60 18.58 -16.01
C PRO A 268 6.84 17.25 -15.94
N TYR A 269 6.86 16.49 -17.03
CA TYR A 269 6.22 15.17 -17.06
C TYR A 269 6.95 14.18 -17.95
N GLU A 270 6.71 12.90 -17.69
CA GLU A 270 7.14 11.75 -18.49
C GLU A 270 5.91 10.88 -18.79
N ILE A 271 5.83 10.36 -20.02
CA ILE A 271 4.85 9.33 -20.38
C ILE A 271 5.64 8.07 -20.69
N ILE A 272 5.28 6.96 -20.05
CA ILE A 272 5.93 5.66 -20.26
C ILE A 272 4.92 4.62 -20.71
N ASP A 273 5.38 3.67 -21.52
CA ASP A 273 4.57 2.55 -21.95
C ASP A 273 4.29 1.58 -20.80
N PHE A 274 3.25 0.77 -20.99
CA PHE A 274 2.87 -0.25 -20.04
C PHE A 274 3.99 -1.31 -19.88
N ALA A 275 4.23 -1.70 -18.64
CA ALA A 275 4.98 -2.89 -18.28
C ALA A 275 4.22 -3.64 -17.18
N PRO A 276 4.26 -4.98 -17.10
CA PRO A 276 3.54 -5.74 -16.07
C PRO A 276 4.20 -5.70 -14.67
N TYR A 277 4.91 -4.61 -14.35
CA TYR A 277 5.61 -4.38 -13.09
C TYR A 277 5.22 -3.02 -12.50
N GLY A 278 5.27 -2.88 -11.18
CA GLY A 278 4.81 -1.69 -10.47
C GLY A 278 3.57 -2.00 -9.64
N TYR A 279 2.49 -1.24 -9.84
CA TYR A 279 1.32 -1.26 -8.98
C TYR A 279 0.15 -2.03 -9.61
N ASP A 280 -1.07 -1.77 -9.14
CA ASP A 280 -2.26 -2.56 -9.47
C ASP A 280 -2.73 -2.47 -10.93
N GLU A 281 -2.19 -1.54 -11.73
CA GLU A 281 -2.47 -1.48 -13.17
C GLU A 281 -2.12 -2.81 -13.84
N ARG A 282 -1.15 -3.56 -13.30
CA ARG A 282 -0.80 -4.90 -13.78
C ARG A 282 -1.92 -5.92 -13.60
N GLN A 283 -2.74 -5.80 -12.55
CA GLN A 283 -3.88 -6.71 -12.31
C GLN A 283 -5.06 -6.31 -13.20
N TYR A 284 -5.38 -5.01 -13.23
CA TYR A 284 -6.46 -4.49 -14.08
C TYR A 284 -6.20 -4.69 -15.59
N CYS A 285 -4.93 -4.63 -16.01
CA CYS A 285 -4.52 -4.86 -17.40
C CYS A 285 -4.14 -6.31 -17.72
N SER A 286 -4.33 -7.25 -16.79
CA SER A 286 -4.10 -8.68 -17.06
C SER A 286 -4.92 -9.15 -18.27
N PRO A 287 -4.49 -10.16 -19.05
CA PRO A 287 -5.17 -10.56 -20.28
C PRO A 287 -6.67 -10.88 -20.14
N GLY A 288 -7.10 -11.41 -18.99
CA GLY A 288 -8.50 -11.75 -18.72
C GLY A 288 -9.41 -10.53 -18.51
N PHE A 289 -8.88 -9.43 -17.97
CA PHE A 289 -9.64 -8.20 -17.71
C PHE A 289 -9.35 -7.11 -18.75
N ASN A 290 -8.07 -6.90 -19.05
CA ASN A 290 -7.54 -5.99 -20.06
C ASN A 290 -8.16 -4.58 -19.97
N LEU A 291 -8.45 -4.07 -18.77
CA LEU A 291 -9.14 -2.80 -18.58
C LEU A 291 -8.25 -1.62 -19.04
N ALA A 292 -8.89 -0.50 -19.42
CA ALA A 292 -8.20 0.72 -19.77
C ALA A 292 -7.78 1.49 -18.50
N VAL A 293 -6.76 0.96 -17.80
CA VAL A 293 -6.27 1.53 -16.53
C VAL A 293 -4.80 1.92 -16.66
N GLY A 294 -4.51 3.22 -16.53
CA GLY A 294 -3.16 3.75 -16.41
C GLY A 294 -2.73 3.93 -14.95
N ASN A 295 -1.50 4.40 -14.74
CA ASN A 295 -1.00 4.77 -13.41
C ASN A 295 -0.38 6.16 -13.46
N LEU A 296 -0.82 7.04 -12.55
CA LEU A 296 -0.28 8.38 -12.39
C LEU A 296 0.55 8.45 -11.11
N THR A 297 1.81 8.85 -11.27
CA THR A 297 2.76 9.11 -10.19
C THR A 297 3.40 10.49 -10.34
N ARG A 298 4.13 10.94 -9.33
CA ARG A 298 5.20 11.92 -9.50
C ARG A 298 6.49 11.15 -9.79
N SER A 299 7.49 11.24 -8.90
CA SER A 299 8.69 10.41 -8.99
C SER A 299 8.30 8.93 -8.99
N ARG A 300 8.92 8.14 -9.89
CA ARG A 300 8.69 6.69 -9.98
C ARG A 300 9.22 5.98 -8.74
N PHE A 301 8.75 4.75 -8.51
CA PHE A 301 9.35 3.87 -7.50
C PHE A 301 10.74 3.44 -7.97
N GLY A 302 11.65 3.25 -7.02
CA GLY A 302 13.03 2.82 -7.28
C GLY A 302 14.03 3.95 -7.25
#